data_AF-A0A126Z8X5-F1
#
_entry.id   AF-A0A126Z8X5-F1
#
_cell.length_a   1.000
_cell.length_b   1.000
_cell.length_c   1.000
_cell.angle_alpha   90.00
_cell.angle_beta   90.00
_cell.angle_gamma   90.00
#
_symmetry.space_group_name_H-M   'P 1'
#
loop_
_entity.id
_entity.type
_entity.pdbx_description
1 polymer ?
#
loop_
_entity_poly.entity_id
_entity_poly.type
_entity_poly.pdbx_seq_one_letter_code
_entity_poly.pdbx_strand_id
1 'polypeptide(L)'
;MPRRETPPRERILAAAHVEFAERGLAGARIDTIAREAEASKERLYAHFKTKRDLFDSAIGASVDRWVKAVPLDAHDLPGWASRLYLHFAEHVDDARLLLWGQIEGVTLSAPGIVDHEELTARRVGIRAAQAAGDIPRDWEPDELLTMTFGLVLAWFVTPQTQNLHRDDPERRAVVVREAVVRILGAV
;
A
#
# COMPACT_ATOMS: atom_id res chain seq x y z
N MET A 1 -13.92 -26.65 -19.60
CA MET A 1 -12.62 -26.46 -18.90
C MET A 1 -12.93 -26.21 -17.43
N PRO A 2 -12.30 -26.88 -16.46
CA PRO A 2 -12.58 -26.58 -15.06
C PRO A 2 -12.02 -25.19 -14.76
N ARG A 3 -12.87 -24.28 -14.28
CA ARG A 3 -12.44 -23.00 -13.72
C ARG A 3 -11.50 -23.35 -12.56
N ARG A 4 -10.22 -22.97 -12.62
CA ARG A 4 -9.35 -23.14 -11.44
C ARG A 4 -9.96 -22.30 -10.33
N GLU A 5 -10.58 -22.96 -9.36
CA GLU A 5 -11.14 -22.28 -8.20
C GLU A 5 -10.01 -21.58 -7.45
N THR A 6 -10.22 -20.32 -7.09
CA THR A 6 -9.28 -19.56 -6.26
C THR A 6 -9.03 -20.34 -4.97
N PRO A 7 -7.76 -20.63 -4.61
CA PRO A 7 -7.41 -21.38 -3.41
C PRO A 7 -8.08 -20.79 -2.15
N PRO A 8 -8.50 -21.63 -1.18
CA PRO A 8 -9.18 -21.15 0.03
C PRO A 8 -8.42 -20.03 0.76
N ARG A 9 -7.08 -20.14 0.83
CA ARG A 9 -6.22 -19.13 1.44
C ARG A 9 -6.37 -17.75 0.78
N GLU A 10 -6.44 -17.70 -0.55
CA GLU A 10 -6.56 -16.45 -1.31
C GLU A 10 -7.95 -15.82 -1.13
N ARG A 11 -9.01 -16.64 -1.13
CA ARG A 11 -10.38 -16.18 -0.82
C ARG A 11 -10.47 -15.59 0.59
N ILE A 12 -9.85 -16.23 1.58
CA ILE A 12 -9.80 -15.73 2.95
C ILE A 12 -9.07 -14.39 3.02
N LEU A 13 -7.92 -14.25 2.34
CA LEU A 13 -7.17 -12.98 2.34
C LEU A 13 -7.94 -11.86 1.65
N ALA A 14 -8.67 -12.15 0.57
CA ALA A 14 -9.51 -11.16 -0.11
C ALA A 14 -10.66 -10.68 0.79
N ALA A 15 -11.35 -11.60 1.47
CA ALA A 15 -12.41 -11.25 2.43
C ALA A 15 -11.85 -10.48 3.65
N ALA A 16 -10.70 -10.92 4.17
CA ALA A 16 -10.02 -10.27 5.28
C ALA A 16 -9.58 -8.84 4.93
N HIS A 17 -9.07 -8.63 3.71
CA HIS A 17 -8.68 -7.32 3.21
C HIS A 17 -9.80 -6.29 3.35
N VAL A 18 -11.00 -6.63 2.84
CA VAL A 18 -12.17 -5.74 2.89
C VAL A 18 -12.60 -5.51 4.34
N GLU A 19 -12.78 -6.56 5.14
CA GLU A 19 -13.25 -6.45 6.52
C GLU A 19 -12.28 -5.62 7.39
N PHE A 20 -10.98 -5.82 7.25
CA PHE A 20 -9.98 -5.09 8.01
C PHE A 20 -9.79 -3.66 7.51
N ALA A 21 -9.89 -3.39 6.21
CA ALA A 21 -9.86 -2.03 5.69
C ALA A 21 -11.02 -1.19 6.25
N GLU A 22 -12.21 -1.78 6.39
CA GLU A 22 -13.38 -1.11 6.95
C GLU A 22 -13.30 -0.92 8.47
N ARG A 23 -12.81 -1.93 9.22
CA ARG A 23 -13.03 -2.01 10.68
C ARG A 23 -11.75 -2.07 11.52
N GLY A 24 -10.58 -2.12 10.89
CA GLY A 24 -9.30 -2.33 11.58
C GLY A 24 -9.21 -3.69 12.26
N LEU A 25 -8.08 -3.96 12.93
CA LEU A 25 -7.87 -5.23 13.59
C LEU A 25 -8.87 -5.43 14.73
N ALA A 26 -9.10 -4.45 15.59
CA ALA A 26 -10.02 -4.61 16.72
C ALA A 26 -11.48 -4.85 16.26
N GLY A 27 -11.99 -4.05 15.31
CA GLY A 27 -13.40 -4.05 14.91
C GLY A 27 -13.81 -5.18 13.96
N ALA A 28 -12.87 -5.78 13.23
CA ALA A 28 -13.17 -6.85 12.28
C ALA A 28 -13.77 -8.12 12.91
N ARG A 29 -14.62 -8.84 12.20
CA ARG A 29 -15.26 -10.08 12.67
C ARG A 29 -14.81 -11.28 11.83
N ILE A 30 -14.15 -12.25 12.47
CA ILE A 30 -13.75 -13.51 11.83
C ILE A 30 -14.94 -14.22 11.17
N ASP A 31 -16.11 -14.16 11.79
CA ASP A 31 -17.36 -14.73 11.27
C ASP A 31 -17.76 -14.13 9.93
N THR A 32 -17.56 -12.80 9.77
CA THR A 32 -17.83 -12.12 8.51
C THR A 32 -16.82 -12.54 7.46
N ILE A 33 -15.53 -12.54 7.79
CA ILE A 33 -14.46 -13.00 6.87
C ILE A 33 -14.71 -14.43 6.40
N ALA A 34 -15.01 -15.36 7.31
CA ALA A 34 -15.25 -16.76 6.99
C ALA A 34 -16.45 -16.92 6.04
N ARG A 35 -17.54 -16.19 6.30
CA ARG A 35 -18.74 -16.18 5.46
C ARG A 35 -18.43 -15.65 4.05
N GLU A 36 -17.84 -14.47 3.94
CA GLU A 36 -17.53 -13.85 2.64
C GLU A 36 -16.48 -14.65 1.86
N ALA A 37 -15.56 -15.31 2.57
CA ALA A 37 -14.57 -16.20 1.95
C ALA A 37 -15.14 -17.56 1.53
N GLU A 38 -16.41 -17.86 1.83
CA GLU A 38 -17.00 -19.20 1.68
C GLU A 38 -16.12 -20.30 2.31
N ALA A 39 -15.69 -20.06 3.55
CA ALA A 39 -14.84 -20.95 4.34
C ALA A 39 -15.41 -21.14 5.75
N SER A 40 -15.22 -22.33 6.34
CA SER A 40 -15.52 -22.52 7.76
C SER A 40 -14.47 -21.80 8.62
N LYS A 41 -14.84 -21.43 9.85
CA LYS A 41 -13.88 -20.87 10.84
C LYS A 41 -12.70 -21.81 11.05
N GLU A 42 -12.95 -23.12 11.13
CA GLU A 42 -11.91 -24.14 11.27
C GLU A 42 -10.93 -24.10 10.10
N ARG A 43 -11.41 -23.98 8.86
CA ARG A 43 -10.56 -23.86 7.67
C ARG A 43 -9.78 -22.55 7.66
N LEU A 44 -10.38 -21.44 8.11
CA LEU A 44 -9.68 -20.17 8.28
C LEU A 44 -8.54 -20.31 9.30
N TYR A 45 -8.81 -20.86 10.47
CA TYR A 45 -7.80 -21.04 11.52
C TYR A 45 -6.74 -22.10 11.18
N ALA A 46 -7.04 -23.04 10.29
CA ALA A 46 -6.05 -23.94 9.74
C ALA A 46 -4.99 -23.22 8.88
N HIS A 47 -5.35 -22.11 8.24
CA HIS A 47 -4.42 -21.28 7.47
C HIS A 47 -3.78 -20.15 8.30
N PHE A 48 -4.54 -19.55 9.21
CA PHE A 48 -4.13 -18.37 9.98
C PHE A 48 -4.42 -18.60 11.46
N LYS A 49 -3.39 -18.84 12.27
CA LYS A 49 -3.56 -19.35 13.64
C LYS A 49 -4.29 -18.35 14.54
N THR A 50 -4.15 -17.06 14.27
CA THR A 50 -4.82 -16.00 15.02
C THR A 50 -5.44 -14.94 14.10
N LYS A 51 -6.33 -14.10 14.65
CA LYS A 51 -6.86 -12.93 13.94
C LYS A 51 -5.75 -11.93 13.58
N ARG A 52 -4.73 -11.82 14.43
CA ARG A 52 -3.55 -10.99 14.18
C ARG A 52 -2.73 -11.54 13.00
N ASP A 53 -2.48 -12.85 12.97
CA ASP A 53 -1.77 -13.50 11.87
C ASP A 53 -2.49 -13.28 10.53
N LEU A 54 -3.82 -13.35 10.55
CA LEU A 54 -4.65 -13.07 9.36
C LEU A 54 -4.57 -11.59 8.95
N PHE A 55 -4.58 -10.66 9.90
CA PHE A 55 -4.43 -9.23 9.64
C PHE A 55 -3.07 -8.89 9.03
N ASP A 56 -1.99 -9.35 9.64
CA ASP A 56 -0.62 -9.13 9.15
C ASP A 56 -0.45 -9.77 7.75
N SER A 57 -1.02 -10.97 7.54
CA SER A 57 -1.02 -11.62 6.23
C SER A 57 -1.84 -10.87 5.18
N ALA A 58 -2.97 -10.26 5.56
CA ALA A 58 -3.80 -9.47 4.67
C ALA A 58 -3.11 -8.17 4.26
N ILE A 59 -2.40 -7.51 5.18
CA ILE A 59 -1.55 -6.34 4.89
C ILE A 59 -0.44 -6.76 3.94
N GLY A 60 0.34 -7.80 4.25
CA GLY A 60 1.42 -8.27 3.39
C GLY A 60 0.94 -8.62 1.98
N ALA A 61 -0.19 -9.31 1.87
CA ALA A 61 -0.80 -9.60 0.57
C ALA A 61 -1.30 -8.36 -0.17
N SER A 62 -1.74 -7.30 0.53
CA SER A 62 -2.09 -6.02 -0.09
C SER A 62 -0.85 -5.29 -0.58
N VAL A 63 0.17 -5.20 0.26
CA VAL A 63 1.47 -4.60 -0.08
C VAL A 63 2.09 -5.26 -1.30
N ASP A 64 2.16 -6.58 -1.32
CA ASP A 64 2.64 -7.35 -2.47
C ASP A 64 1.89 -7.03 -3.76
N ARG A 65 0.57 -6.81 -3.70
CA ARG A 65 -0.24 -6.49 -4.88
C ARG A 65 0.12 -5.12 -5.45
N TRP A 66 0.10 -4.07 -4.63
CA TRP A 66 0.32 -2.72 -5.14
C TRP A 66 1.78 -2.43 -5.46
N VAL A 67 2.74 -3.08 -4.77
CA VAL A 67 4.17 -3.03 -5.15
C VAL A 67 4.39 -3.64 -6.54
N LYS A 68 3.71 -4.75 -6.87
CA LYS A 68 3.79 -5.37 -8.20
C LYS A 68 3.04 -4.57 -9.26
N ALA A 69 1.91 -3.96 -8.90
CA ALA A 69 1.11 -3.16 -9.83
C ALA A 69 1.80 -1.82 -10.18
N VAL A 70 2.47 -1.20 -9.21
CA VAL A 70 3.15 0.08 -9.36
C VAL A 70 4.60 -0.03 -8.88
N PRO A 71 5.48 -0.73 -9.63
CA PRO A 71 6.87 -0.87 -9.27
C PRO A 71 7.54 0.50 -9.18
N LEU A 72 8.48 0.65 -8.23
CA LEU A 72 9.25 1.89 -8.08
C LEU A 72 10.04 2.17 -9.35
N ASP A 73 9.82 3.35 -9.92
CA ASP A 73 10.67 3.92 -10.95
C ASP A 73 11.43 5.10 -10.31
N ALA A 74 12.68 4.86 -9.93
CA ALA A 74 13.52 5.88 -9.31
C ALA A 74 13.93 6.99 -10.31
N HIS A 75 13.95 6.70 -11.61
CA HIS A 75 14.29 7.67 -12.65
C HIS A 75 13.11 8.58 -13.01
N ASP A 76 11.87 8.15 -12.75
CA ASP A 76 10.64 8.98 -12.80
C ASP A 76 9.91 8.93 -11.45
N LEU A 77 10.59 9.31 -10.36
CA LEU A 77 9.99 9.33 -9.02
C LEU A 77 8.67 10.14 -8.96
N PRO A 78 8.54 11.32 -9.61
CA PRO A 78 7.27 12.04 -9.66
C PRO A 78 6.14 11.26 -10.34
N GLY A 79 6.44 10.53 -11.43
CA GLY A 79 5.42 9.74 -12.12
C GLY A 79 5.09 8.46 -11.39
N TRP A 80 6.06 7.83 -10.74
CA TRP A 80 5.80 6.74 -9.83
C TRP A 80 4.82 7.17 -8.72
N ALA A 81 5.06 8.30 -8.06
CA ALA A 81 4.18 8.83 -7.02
C ALA A 81 2.76 9.09 -7.53
N SER A 82 2.63 9.67 -8.73
CA SER A 82 1.34 9.90 -9.40
C SER A 82 0.59 8.60 -9.67
N ARG A 83 1.26 7.57 -10.20
CA ARG A 83 0.66 6.26 -10.48
C ARG A 83 0.26 5.54 -9.21
N LEU A 84 1.07 5.64 -8.15
CA LEU A 84 0.77 5.04 -6.85
C LEU A 84 -0.44 5.71 -6.19
N TYR A 85 -0.56 7.04 -6.31
CA TYR A 85 -1.76 7.75 -5.88
C TYR A 85 -3.01 7.24 -6.60
N LEU A 86 -2.96 7.11 -7.94
CA LEU A 86 -4.10 6.61 -8.73
C LEU A 86 -4.49 5.18 -8.31
N HIS A 87 -3.51 4.30 -8.08
CA HIS A 87 -3.77 2.96 -7.56
C HIS A 87 -4.55 3.00 -6.24
N PHE A 88 -4.11 3.81 -5.27
CA PHE A 88 -4.84 3.93 -4.01
C PHE A 88 -6.20 4.61 -4.15
N ALA A 89 -6.37 5.52 -5.11
CA ALA A 89 -7.67 6.13 -5.38
C ALA A 89 -8.66 5.14 -6.00
N GLU A 90 -8.19 4.23 -6.86
CA GLU A 90 -8.98 3.12 -7.43
C GLU A 90 -9.24 2.00 -6.40
N HIS A 91 -8.27 1.74 -5.53
CA HIS A 91 -8.30 0.69 -4.51
C HIS A 91 -8.17 1.28 -3.10
N VAL A 92 -9.16 2.07 -2.70
CA VAL A 92 -9.16 2.81 -1.41
C VAL A 92 -8.91 1.92 -0.18
N ASP A 93 -9.31 0.65 -0.25
CA ASP A 93 -9.11 -0.29 0.84
C ASP A 93 -7.65 -0.68 1.04
N ASP A 94 -6.80 -0.66 0.00
CA ASP A 94 -5.35 -0.88 0.14
C ASP A 94 -4.74 0.26 1.00
N ALA A 95 -5.13 1.51 0.75
CA ALA A 95 -4.68 2.66 1.54
C ALA A 95 -5.20 2.61 2.98
N ARG A 96 -6.49 2.29 3.18
CA ARG A 96 -7.08 2.16 4.52
C ARG A 96 -6.42 1.06 5.33
N LEU A 97 -6.23 -0.11 4.74
CA LEU A 97 -5.63 -1.24 5.43
C LEU A 97 -4.18 -0.95 5.84
N LEU A 98 -3.43 -0.26 4.97
CA LEU A 98 -2.09 0.21 5.30
C LEU A 98 -2.10 1.18 6.50
N LEU A 99 -3.00 2.16 6.50
CA LEU A 99 -3.15 3.14 7.60
C LEU A 99 -3.57 2.45 8.91
N TRP A 100 -4.45 1.46 8.86
CA TRP A 100 -4.76 0.61 10.01
C TRP A 100 -3.53 -0.13 10.51
N GLY A 101 -2.75 -0.71 9.60
CA GLY A 101 -1.49 -1.38 9.93
C GLY A 101 -0.57 -0.48 10.76
N GLN A 102 -0.41 0.79 10.37
CA GLN A 102 0.41 1.75 11.10
C GLN A 102 -0.07 1.98 12.54
N ILE A 103 -1.39 2.12 12.75
CA ILE A 103 -1.98 2.36 14.08
C ILE A 103 -1.90 1.10 14.96
N GLU A 104 -2.00 -0.08 14.35
CA GLU A 104 -1.97 -1.40 15.01
C GLU A 104 -0.53 -1.95 15.17
N GLY A 105 0.49 -1.13 14.90
CA GLY A 105 1.91 -1.42 15.14
C GLY A 105 2.59 -2.28 14.08
N VAL A 106 2.03 -2.38 12.87
CA VAL A 106 2.67 -3.04 11.72
C VAL A 106 3.66 -2.06 11.07
N THR A 107 4.91 -2.49 10.92
CA THR A 107 5.93 -1.77 10.18
C THR A 107 6.10 -2.38 8.79
N LEU A 108 6.46 -1.56 7.79
CA LEU A 108 6.78 -2.08 6.45
C LEU A 108 7.97 -3.06 6.48
N SER A 109 8.87 -2.91 7.46
CA SER A 109 10.00 -3.82 7.69
C SER A 109 9.63 -5.09 8.46
N ALA A 110 8.37 -5.27 8.88
CA ALA A 110 7.97 -6.47 9.60
C ALA A 110 7.99 -7.70 8.68
N PRO A 111 8.32 -8.90 9.20
CA PRO A 111 8.35 -10.11 8.39
C PRO A 111 7.04 -10.35 7.64
N GLY A 112 7.12 -10.56 6.32
CA GLY A 112 5.96 -10.85 5.47
C GLY A 112 5.16 -9.62 5.02
N ILE A 113 5.61 -8.39 5.32
CA ILE A 113 4.99 -7.15 4.82
C ILE A 113 5.71 -6.60 3.59
N VAL A 114 7.01 -6.31 3.71
CA VAL A 114 7.93 -6.03 2.60
C VAL A 114 9.22 -6.78 2.88
N ASP A 115 9.77 -7.43 1.86
CA ASP A 115 11.08 -8.07 1.98
C ASP A 115 12.19 -7.04 2.22
N HIS A 116 13.16 -7.37 3.08
CA HIS A 116 14.36 -6.55 3.27
C HIS A 116 15.16 -6.39 1.97
N GLU A 117 15.14 -7.39 1.09
CA GLU A 117 15.76 -7.30 -0.24
C GLU A 117 15.09 -6.22 -1.09
N GLU A 118 13.76 -6.15 -1.10
CA GLU A 118 12.98 -5.13 -1.81
C GLU A 118 13.27 -3.73 -1.25
N LEU A 119 13.30 -3.55 0.07
CA LEU A 119 13.67 -2.27 0.69
C LEU A 119 15.10 -1.85 0.33
N THR A 120 16.02 -2.80 0.24
CA THR A 120 17.40 -2.55 -0.18
C THR A 120 17.47 -2.17 -1.66
N ALA A 121 16.72 -2.86 -2.52
CA ALA A 121 16.64 -2.56 -3.95
C ALA A 121 16.12 -1.14 -4.22
N ARG A 122 15.13 -0.68 -3.44
CA ARG A 122 14.64 0.71 -3.52
C ARG A 122 15.73 1.73 -3.22
N ARG A 123 16.49 1.53 -2.15
CA ARG A 123 17.63 2.41 -1.80
C ARG A 123 18.69 2.44 -2.90
N VAL A 124 19.03 1.27 -3.45
CA VAL A 124 19.99 1.15 -4.55
C VAL A 124 19.47 1.88 -5.79
N GLY A 125 18.19 1.74 -6.14
CA GLY A 125 17.56 2.43 -7.26
C GLY A 125 17.60 3.95 -7.13
N ILE A 126 17.27 4.49 -5.95
CA ILE A 126 17.36 5.94 -5.69
C ILE A 126 18.82 6.42 -5.81
N ARG A 127 19.79 5.70 -5.23
CA ARG A 127 21.21 6.07 -5.38
C ARG A 127 21.70 6.02 -6.83
N ALA A 128 21.18 5.10 -7.64
CA ALA A 128 21.49 5.05 -9.07
C ALA A 128 20.91 6.25 -9.82
N ALA A 129 19.66 6.64 -9.55
CA ALA A 129 19.04 7.85 -10.09
C ALA A 129 19.79 9.12 -9.66
N GLN A 130 20.29 9.17 -8.41
CA GLN A 130 21.17 10.24 -7.93
C GLN A 130 22.53 10.30 -8.63
N ALA A 131 23.08 9.14 -9.00
CA ALA A 131 24.33 9.08 -9.77
C ALA A 131 24.12 9.58 -11.20
N ALA A 132 22.97 9.24 -11.81
CA ALA A 132 22.55 9.67 -13.15
C ALA A 132 22.14 11.15 -13.22
N GLY A 133 21.78 11.75 -12.08
CA GLY A 133 21.38 13.15 -11.96
C GLY A 133 19.88 13.36 -11.88
N ASP A 134 19.05 12.34 -12.07
CA ASP A 134 17.57 12.47 -12.06
C ASP A 134 17.01 12.85 -10.68
N ILE A 135 17.76 12.58 -9.60
CA ILE A 135 17.44 12.95 -8.22
C ILE A 135 18.64 13.70 -7.62
N PRO A 136 18.44 14.81 -6.87
CA PRO A 136 19.52 15.48 -6.17
C PRO A 136 20.21 14.58 -5.12
N ARG A 137 21.53 14.77 -4.96
CA ARG A 137 22.38 13.92 -4.11
C ARG A 137 22.32 14.24 -2.62
N ASP A 138 21.71 15.35 -2.25
CA ASP A 138 21.55 15.80 -0.86
C ASP A 138 20.37 15.11 -0.13
N TRP A 139 19.52 14.40 -0.86
CA TRP A 139 18.49 13.53 -0.28
C TRP A 139 19.07 12.22 0.24
N GLU A 140 18.76 11.87 1.49
CA GLU A 140 18.85 10.48 1.94
C GLU A 140 17.70 9.65 1.34
N PRO A 141 17.96 8.46 0.73
CA PRO A 141 16.93 7.71 0.01
C PRO A 141 15.67 7.38 0.80
N ASP A 142 15.82 6.98 2.07
CA ASP A 142 14.69 6.59 2.91
C ASP A 142 13.83 7.80 3.30
N GLU A 143 14.44 8.97 3.50
CA GLU A 143 13.75 10.21 3.82
C GLU A 143 12.96 10.72 2.61
N LEU A 144 13.56 10.69 1.42
CA LEU A 144 12.90 11.07 0.17
C LEU A 144 11.70 10.17 -0.14
N LEU A 145 11.87 8.84 -0.01
CA LEU A 145 10.77 7.90 -0.20
C LEU A 145 9.66 8.10 0.85
N THR A 146 10.03 8.36 2.10
CA THR A 146 9.06 8.66 3.19
C THR A 146 8.26 9.91 2.88
N MET A 147 8.91 11.01 2.49
CA MET A 147 8.24 12.26 2.12
C MET A 147 7.33 12.09 0.90
N THR A 148 7.82 11.37 -0.12
CA THR A 148 7.04 11.05 -1.33
C THR A 148 5.79 10.24 -0.99
N PHE A 149 5.93 9.23 -0.12
CA PHE A 149 4.82 8.41 0.33
C PHE A 149 3.80 9.22 1.15
N GLY A 150 4.27 10.16 1.97
CA GLY A 150 3.41 11.13 2.67
C GLY A 150 2.58 11.99 1.72
N LEU A 151 3.17 12.47 0.61
CA LEU A 151 2.43 13.22 -0.42
C LEU A 151 1.36 12.36 -1.10
N VAL A 152 1.68 11.10 -1.40
CA VAL A 152 0.72 10.14 -1.97
C VAL A 152 -0.45 9.90 -1.02
N LEU A 153 -0.18 9.73 0.28
CA LEU A 153 -1.20 9.42 1.28
C LEU A 153 -1.97 10.66 1.79
N ALA A 154 -1.56 11.87 1.45
CA ALA A 154 -2.09 13.10 2.02
C ALA A 154 -3.62 13.20 1.98
N TRP A 155 -4.26 12.79 0.87
CA TRP A 155 -5.72 12.82 0.71
C TRP A 155 -6.47 11.71 1.45
N PHE A 156 -5.78 10.68 1.94
CA PHE A 156 -6.39 9.58 2.69
C PHE A 156 -6.37 9.84 4.20
N VAL A 157 -5.43 10.65 4.68
CA VAL A 157 -5.24 10.93 6.12
C VAL A 157 -5.81 12.28 6.56
N THR A 158 -6.05 13.21 5.64
CA THR A 158 -6.57 14.55 5.98
C THR A 158 -8.08 14.48 6.26
N PRO A 159 -8.56 14.82 7.48
CA PRO A 159 -9.98 14.78 7.85
C PRO A 159 -10.85 15.67 6.94
N GLN A 160 -12.12 15.28 6.75
CA GLN A 160 -13.04 15.85 5.78
C GLN A 160 -13.31 17.35 5.98
N THR A 161 -12.60 18.19 5.23
CA THR A 161 -13.27 18.91 4.14
C THR A 161 -13.14 18.03 2.91
N GLN A 162 -14.24 17.47 2.41
CA GLN A 162 -14.28 17.07 1.01
C GLN A 162 -13.69 18.24 0.21
N ASN A 163 -12.60 18.02 -0.52
CA ASN A 163 -12.42 18.62 -1.83
C ASN A 163 -13.27 19.89 -2.07
N LEU A 164 -12.76 21.09 -1.75
CA LEU A 164 -13.33 22.35 -2.29
C LEU A 164 -13.34 22.33 -3.84
N HIS A 165 -12.72 21.32 -4.46
CA HIS A 165 -12.69 21.04 -5.90
C HIS A 165 -12.92 19.55 -6.15
N ARG A 166 -13.84 19.22 -7.08
CA ARG A 166 -14.18 17.93 -7.71
C ARG A 166 -13.39 16.69 -7.27
N ASP A 167 -14.10 15.60 -6.95
CA ASP A 167 -13.58 14.23 -6.86
C ASP A 167 -12.98 13.78 -8.20
N ASP A 168 -11.77 14.24 -8.46
CA ASP A 168 -11.02 14.00 -9.67
C ASP A 168 -9.64 13.41 -9.29
N PRO A 169 -9.55 12.07 -9.19
CA PRO A 169 -8.29 11.39 -8.92
C PRO A 169 -7.18 11.76 -9.90
N GLU A 170 -7.50 11.97 -11.18
CA GLU A 170 -6.52 12.37 -12.20
C GLU A 170 -5.92 13.73 -11.89
N ARG A 171 -6.78 14.71 -11.55
CA ARG A 171 -6.31 16.04 -11.15
C ARG A 171 -5.38 15.97 -9.93
N ARG A 172 -5.72 15.14 -8.94
CA ARG A 172 -4.92 14.99 -7.71
C ARG A 172 -3.61 14.25 -7.97
N ALA A 173 -3.61 13.26 -8.86
CA ALA A 173 -2.39 12.59 -9.32
C ALA A 173 -1.40 13.60 -9.94
N VAL A 174 -1.89 14.53 -10.75
CA VAL A 174 -1.09 15.66 -11.26
C VAL A 174 -0.56 16.53 -10.12
N VAL A 175 -1.36 16.82 -9.08
CA VAL A 175 -0.86 17.58 -7.91
C VAL A 175 0.25 16.81 -7.19
N VAL A 176 0.11 15.50 -6.99
CA VAL A 176 1.12 14.64 -6.37
C VAL A 176 2.41 14.68 -7.19
N ARG A 177 2.33 14.48 -8.52
CA ARG A 177 3.50 14.58 -9.42
C ARG A 177 4.21 15.92 -9.24
N GLU A 178 3.47 17.01 -9.34
CA GLU A 178 3.98 18.37 -9.24
C GLU A 178 4.58 18.68 -7.86
N ALA A 179 4.02 18.13 -6.79
CA ALA A 179 4.58 18.28 -5.44
C ALA A 179 5.93 17.55 -5.31
N VAL A 180 6.03 16.33 -5.85
CA VAL A 180 7.31 15.58 -5.87
C VAL A 180 8.35 16.29 -6.72
N VAL A 181 7.99 16.82 -7.89
CA VAL A 181 8.90 17.66 -8.70
C VAL A 181 9.44 18.84 -7.89
N ARG A 182 8.58 19.53 -7.12
CA ARG A 182 9.02 20.66 -6.29
C ARG A 182 9.94 20.26 -5.14
N ILE A 183 9.72 19.08 -4.54
CA ILE A 183 10.62 18.55 -3.49
C ILE A 183 11.99 18.19 -4.06
N LEU A 184 12.04 17.62 -5.26
CA LEU A 184 13.30 17.36 -5.96
C LEU A 184 14.00 18.65 -6.41
N GLY A 185 13.27 19.76 -6.53
CA GLY A 185 13.85 21.03 -7.01
C GLY A 185 14.16 20.98 -8.50
N ALA A 186 14.79 22.05 -9.00
CA ALA A 186 15.32 22.04 -10.36
C ALA A 186 16.63 21.22 -10.36
N VAL A 187 16.59 20.06 -11.00
CA VAL A 187 17.78 19.29 -11.39
C VAL A 187 18.53 20.04 -12.49
#